data_AF-K1SP92-F1
#
_entry.id   AF-K1SP92-F1
#
_cell.length_a   1.000
_cell.length_b   1.000
_cell.length_c   1.000
_cell.angle_alpha   90.00
_cell.angle_beta   90.00
_cell.angle_gamma   90.00
#
_symmetry.space_group_name_H-M   'P 1'
#
loop_
_entity.id
_entity.type
_entity.pdbx_description
1 polymer ?
#
loop_
_entity_poly.entity_id
_entity_poly.type
_entity_poly.pdbx_seq_one_letter_code
_entity_poly.pdbx_strand_id
1 'polypeptide(L)'
;MYLMRGAEGFEARLSPKLGQERIKVVADSLPHRTPWRVLSMGASMEVLLRSTILTDLNDPCAIADTSWIKPCRTTFTWWNGNVVPDTLFSPGNNFETNKYYIDFAARHGIDLHGIYGYAETPWYYDDNFNFGNAGPHADPTRPIPCLEMPRIVAYAREKGVGLHL
;
A
#
# COMPACT_ATOMS: atom_id res chain seq x y z
N MET A 1 -7.57 -12.00 14.29
CA MET A 1 -8.54 -12.74 15.11
C MET A 1 -9.93 -12.36 14.61
N TYR A 2 -10.74 -13.32 14.22
CA TYR A 2 -12.16 -13.09 13.92
C TYR A 2 -12.98 -13.28 15.19
N LEU A 3 -14.10 -12.57 15.26
CA LEU A 3 -15.09 -12.75 16.32
C LEU A 3 -16.27 -13.55 15.74
N MET A 4 -16.56 -14.71 16.33
CA MET A 4 -17.65 -15.58 15.91
C MET A 4 -18.70 -15.65 17.02
N ARG A 5 -19.97 -15.80 16.65
CA ARG A 5 -21.01 -16.12 17.63
C ARG A 5 -20.88 -17.60 18.01
N GLY A 6 -20.58 -17.85 19.28
CA GLY A 6 -20.64 -19.16 19.92
C GLY A 6 -22.01 -19.44 20.54
N ALA A 7 -22.12 -20.56 21.26
CA ALA A 7 -23.37 -20.96 21.92
C ALA A 7 -23.77 -19.99 23.05
N GLU A 8 -22.79 -19.50 23.80
CA GLU A 8 -23.00 -18.68 25.01
C GLU A 8 -22.49 -17.23 24.87
N GLY A 9 -22.05 -16.82 23.68
CA GLY A 9 -21.52 -15.47 23.49
C GLY A 9 -20.66 -15.34 22.23
N PHE A 10 -19.58 -14.56 22.34
CA PHE A 10 -18.62 -14.39 21.26
C PHE A 10 -17.32 -15.14 21.55
N GLU A 11 -16.80 -15.80 20.52
CA GLU A 11 -15.59 -16.60 20.58
C GLU A 11 -14.53 -16.06 19.60
N ALA A 12 -13.27 -16.12 20.03
CA ALA A 12 -12.13 -15.76 19.20
C ALA A 12 -11.79 -16.91 18.23
N ARG A 13 -11.89 -16.66 16.92
CA ARG A 13 -11.45 -17.58 15.87
C ARG A 13 -10.17 -17.08 15.21
N LEU A 14 -9.08 -17.83 15.36
CA LEU A 14 -7.80 -17.51 14.73
C LEU A 14 -7.75 -18.07 13.30
N SER A 15 -7.13 -17.32 12.39
CA SER A 15 -6.79 -17.80 11.05
C SER A 15 -5.80 -18.96 11.18
N PRO A 16 -6.01 -20.09 10.51
CA PRO A 16 -5.07 -21.20 10.57
C PRO A 16 -3.83 -20.91 9.70
N LYS A 17 -2.74 -21.64 9.96
CA LYS A 17 -1.58 -21.69 9.08
C LYS A 17 -2.01 -22.17 7.68
N LEU A 18 -1.45 -21.58 6.63
CA LEU A 18 -1.77 -21.88 5.23
C LEU A 18 -1.75 -23.40 4.94
N GLY A 19 -2.75 -23.89 4.20
CA GLY A 19 -2.86 -25.27 3.74
C GLY A 19 -3.48 -26.27 4.73
N GLN A 20 -3.99 -25.81 5.89
CA GLN A 20 -4.62 -26.67 6.90
C GLN A 20 -5.52 -25.86 7.85
N GLU A 21 -6.28 -26.51 8.74
CA GLU A 21 -7.24 -25.84 9.66
C GLU A 21 -6.92 -25.95 11.16
N ARG A 22 -5.97 -26.82 11.54
CA ARG A 22 -5.70 -27.20 12.93
C ARG A 22 -4.78 -26.21 13.66
N ILE A 23 -3.59 -25.98 13.12
CA ILE A 23 -2.54 -25.13 13.68
C ILE A 23 -2.90 -23.67 13.42
N LYS A 24 -2.97 -22.86 14.47
CA LYS A 24 -3.32 -21.43 14.41
C LYS A 24 -2.23 -20.52 14.96
N VAL A 25 -1.34 -21.07 15.79
CA VAL A 25 -0.19 -20.38 16.38
C VAL A 25 0.96 -21.38 16.44
N VAL A 26 2.15 -20.94 16.02
CA VAL A 26 3.43 -21.61 16.24
C VAL A 26 4.30 -20.60 16.97
N ALA A 27 4.89 -20.98 18.09
CA ALA A 27 5.77 -20.12 18.87
C ALA A 27 7.15 -20.76 18.93
N ASP A 28 8.17 -20.03 18.50
CA ASP A 28 9.55 -20.54 18.40
C ASP A 28 10.27 -20.53 19.76
N SER A 29 9.76 -19.76 20.74
CA SER A 29 10.30 -19.70 22.10
C SER A 29 9.23 -19.28 23.13
N LEU A 30 9.49 -19.55 24.40
CA LEU A 30 8.64 -19.18 25.54
C LEU A 30 9.38 -18.23 26.50
N PRO A 31 8.66 -17.29 27.16
CA PRO A 31 7.20 -17.15 27.17
C PRO A 31 6.63 -16.49 25.90
N HIS A 32 5.53 -17.04 25.39
CA HIS A 32 4.77 -16.46 24.28
C HIS A 32 3.60 -15.63 24.80
N ARG A 33 3.39 -14.44 24.23
CA ARG A 33 2.27 -13.55 24.58
C ARG A 33 1.32 -13.43 23.39
N THR A 34 0.03 -13.50 23.65
CA THR A 34 -0.98 -13.20 22.62
C THR A 34 -1.12 -11.69 22.43
N PRO A 35 -1.55 -11.21 21.24
CA PRO A 35 -1.99 -9.83 21.08
C PRO A 35 -3.11 -9.45 22.07
N TRP A 36 -3.21 -8.15 22.36
CA TRP A 36 -4.28 -7.60 23.19
C TRP A 36 -5.66 -7.87 22.58
N ARG A 37 -6.65 -8.06 23.46
CA ARG A 37 -8.07 -8.12 23.12
C ARG A 37 -8.73 -6.93 23.77
N VAL A 38 -9.24 -6.01 22.96
CA VAL A 38 -9.71 -4.70 23.43
C VAL A 38 -11.23 -4.63 23.29
N LEU A 39 -11.90 -4.33 24.40
CA LEU A 39 -13.31 -3.95 24.41
C LEU A 39 -13.39 -2.45 24.70
N SER A 40 -13.56 -1.64 23.65
CA SER A 40 -13.71 -0.19 23.78
C SER A 40 -15.16 0.15 24.11
N MET A 41 -15.39 0.79 25.26
CA MET A 41 -16.70 1.26 25.70
C MET A 41 -16.61 2.74 26.07
N GLY A 42 -17.61 3.52 25.66
CA GLY A 42 -17.65 4.96 25.93
C GLY A 42 -19.10 5.43 25.97
N ALA A 43 -19.35 6.52 26.69
CA ALA A 43 -20.68 7.10 26.81
C ALA A 43 -21.17 7.77 25.50
N SER A 44 -20.28 8.00 24.53
CA SER A 44 -20.60 8.56 23.22
C SER A 44 -19.61 8.10 22.15
N MET A 45 -20.00 8.27 20.87
CA MET A 45 -19.13 8.01 19.72
C MET A 45 -17.88 8.89 19.74
N GLU A 46 -17.99 10.13 20.21
CA GLU A 46 -16.85 11.05 20.31
C GLU A 46 -15.76 10.50 21.22
N VAL A 47 -16.14 9.96 22.38
CA VAL A 47 -15.19 9.34 23.33
C VAL A 47 -14.47 8.16 22.68
N LEU A 48 -15.21 7.34 21.92
CA LEU A 48 -14.63 6.18 21.22
C LEU A 48 -13.66 6.62 20.10
N LEU A 49 -14.01 7.64 19.32
CA LEU A 49 -13.19 8.17 18.23
C LEU A 49 -11.89 8.81 18.71
N ARG A 50 -11.90 9.41 19.91
CA ARG A 50 -10.70 10.03 20.53
C ARG A 50 -9.81 9.04 21.27
N SER A 51 -10.24 7.78 21.42
CA SER A 51 -9.50 6.78 22.17
C SER A 51 -8.19 6.40 21.46
N THR A 52 -7.09 6.42 22.22
CA THR A 52 -5.75 6.01 21.79
C THR A 52 -5.40 4.58 22.22
N ILE A 53 -6.35 3.83 22.82
CA ILE A 53 -6.06 2.53 23.43
C ILE A 53 -5.40 1.53 22.47
N LEU A 54 -5.70 1.60 21.17
CA LEU A 54 -5.07 0.72 20.18
C LEU A 54 -3.59 1.06 19.98
N THR A 55 -3.20 2.35 19.98
CA THR A 55 -1.79 2.75 19.87
C THR A 55 -1.05 2.56 21.19
N ASP A 56 -1.69 2.82 22.32
CA ASP A 56 -1.06 2.75 23.66
C ASP A 56 -0.69 1.32 24.09
N LEU A 57 -1.37 0.32 23.51
CA LEU A 57 -1.11 -1.10 23.77
C LEU A 57 -0.03 -1.71 22.84
N ASN A 58 0.51 -0.94 21.90
CA ASN A 58 1.66 -1.36 21.09
C ASN A 58 2.97 -1.06 21.82
N ASP A 59 4.02 -1.80 21.48
CA ASP A 59 5.37 -1.46 21.92
C ASP A 59 5.77 -0.07 21.38
N PRO A 60 6.66 0.66 22.08
CA PRO A 60 7.22 1.91 21.58
C PRO A 60 7.85 1.75 20.19
N CYS A 61 7.92 2.85 19.43
CA CYS A 61 8.50 2.84 18.09
C CYS A 61 9.93 2.25 18.11
N ALA A 62 10.13 1.15 17.39
CA ALA A 62 11.43 0.50 17.27
C ALA A 62 12.39 1.21 16.28
N ILE A 63 11.89 2.20 15.53
CA ILE A 63 12.68 2.96 14.56
C ILE A 63 13.28 4.17 15.27
N ALA A 64 14.60 4.20 15.40
CA ALA A 64 15.30 5.27 16.13
C ALA A 64 15.22 6.64 15.42
N ASP A 65 15.35 6.66 14.09
CA ASP A 65 15.23 7.86 13.27
C ASP A 65 14.00 7.76 12.36
N THR A 66 12.99 8.58 12.67
CA THR A 66 11.74 8.69 11.92
C THR A 66 11.64 9.98 11.11
N SER A 67 12.70 10.79 11.02
CA SER A 67 12.70 12.10 10.33
C SER A 67 12.41 12.02 8.83
N TRP A 68 12.59 10.84 8.23
CA TRP A 68 12.30 10.56 6.83
C TRP A 68 10.83 10.15 6.58
N ILE A 69 10.09 9.78 7.63
CA ILE A 69 8.66 9.42 7.53
C ILE A 69 7.84 10.71 7.50
N LYS A 70 7.31 11.05 6.33
CA LYS A 70 6.56 12.29 6.13
C LYS A 70 5.21 12.00 5.46
N PRO A 71 4.09 12.55 5.97
CA PRO A 71 2.84 12.56 5.24
C PRO A 71 3.02 13.24 3.87
N CYS A 72 2.39 12.69 2.83
CA CYS A 72 2.48 13.19 1.47
C CYS A 72 1.15 12.99 0.74
N ARG A 73 0.91 13.80 -0.28
CA ARG A 73 -0.17 13.64 -1.25
C ARG A 73 0.41 13.07 -2.53
N THR A 74 -0.27 12.08 -3.10
CA THR A 74 0.13 11.46 -4.36
C THR A 74 -1.00 11.52 -5.36
N THR A 75 -0.68 11.67 -6.64
CA THR A 75 -1.61 11.31 -7.70
C THR A 75 -1.71 9.79 -7.81
N PHE A 76 -2.84 9.27 -8.25
CA PHE A 76 -3.01 7.85 -8.56
C PHE A 76 -3.91 7.69 -9.79
N THR A 77 -3.31 7.35 -10.92
CA THR A 77 -3.92 7.44 -12.26
C THR A 77 -4.77 6.22 -12.64
N TRP A 78 -4.95 5.30 -11.70
CA TRP A 78 -5.73 4.07 -11.88
C TRP A 78 -7.21 4.35 -12.13
N TRP A 79 -7.84 5.18 -11.27
CA TRP A 79 -9.27 5.43 -11.34
C TRP A 79 -9.71 6.00 -12.69
N ASN A 80 -8.89 6.87 -13.26
CA ASN A 80 -9.17 7.52 -14.54
C ASN A 80 -8.52 6.79 -15.74
N GLY A 81 -7.95 5.60 -15.55
CA GLY A 81 -7.41 4.78 -16.62
C GLY A 81 -6.25 5.41 -17.39
N ASN A 82 -5.37 6.17 -16.72
CA ASN A 82 -4.25 6.89 -17.34
C ASN A 82 -4.65 7.91 -18.43
N VAL A 83 -5.90 8.37 -18.45
CA VAL A 83 -6.41 9.32 -19.46
C VAL A 83 -5.56 10.61 -19.55
N VAL A 84 -5.22 11.02 -20.77
CA VAL A 84 -4.40 12.21 -21.11
C VAL A 84 -5.12 13.02 -22.21
N PRO A 85 -6.23 13.70 -21.87
CA PRO A 85 -7.25 14.12 -22.83
C PRO A 85 -6.82 15.26 -23.77
N ASP A 86 -5.80 16.01 -23.39
CA ASP A 86 -5.23 17.18 -24.08
C ASP A 86 -3.90 16.85 -24.76
N THR A 87 -3.70 15.59 -25.15
CA THR A 87 -2.45 15.11 -25.74
C THR A 87 -2.67 14.31 -27.03
N LEU A 88 -1.59 14.08 -27.78
CA LEU A 88 -1.59 13.31 -29.03
C LEU A 88 -0.99 11.90 -28.90
N PHE A 89 -0.49 11.54 -27.71
CA PHE A 89 0.12 10.23 -27.46
C PHE A 89 -0.85 9.29 -26.75
N SER A 90 -0.67 7.99 -26.93
CA SER A 90 -1.51 6.99 -26.28
C SER A 90 -1.19 6.86 -24.79
N PRO A 91 -2.21 6.79 -23.90
CA PRO A 91 -1.98 6.55 -22.49
C PRO A 91 -1.37 5.17 -22.24
N GLY A 92 -0.57 5.05 -21.19
CA GLY A 92 -0.19 3.76 -20.65
C GLY A 92 1.17 3.74 -19.96
N ASN A 93 1.80 2.57 -19.99
CA ASN A 93 3.12 2.32 -19.42
C ASN A 93 4.23 2.94 -20.28
N ASN A 94 4.31 4.28 -20.28
CA ASN A 94 5.31 5.01 -21.06
C ASN A 94 5.75 6.30 -20.34
N PHE A 95 6.86 6.89 -20.81
CA PHE A 95 7.37 8.14 -20.23
C PHE A 95 6.38 9.30 -20.35
N GLU A 96 5.71 9.48 -21.50
CA GLU A 96 4.86 10.66 -21.75
C GLU A 96 3.64 10.73 -20.82
N THR A 97 3.01 9.60 -20.50
CA THR A 97 1.96 9.52 -19.48
C THR A 97 2.50 9.93 -18.11
N ASN A 98 3.64 9.39 -17.68
CA ASN A 98 4.22 9.73 -16.38
C ASN A 98 4.64 11.20 -16.32
N LYS A 99 5.25 11.73 -17.39
CA LYS A 99 5.59 13.15 -17.55
C LYS A 99 4.36 14.02 -17.37
N TYR A 100 3.24 13.68 -18.02
CA TYR A 100 2.00 14.43 -17.93
C TYR A 100 1.51 14.60 -16.48
N TYR A 101 1.52 13.51 -15.71
CA TYR A 101 1.07 13.54 -14.33
C TYR A 101 2.10 14.12 -13.35
N ILE A 102 3.39 13.99 -13.63
CA ILE A 102 4.44 14.71 -12.90
C ILE A 102 4.25 16.22 -13.11
N ASP A 103 4.00 16.66 -14.34
CA ASP A 103 3.73 18.07 -14.63
C ASP A 103 2.46 18.56 -13.92
N PHE A 104 1.40 17.73 -13.89
CA PHE A 104 0.20 18.02 -13.11
C PHE A 104 0.51 18.16 -11.61
N ALA A 105 1.24 17.19 -11.03
CA ALA A 105 1.62 17.23 -9.62
C ALA A 105 2.43 18.48 -9.29
N ALA A 106 3.43 18.82 -10.11
CA ALA A 106 4.24 20.02 -9.95
C ALA A 106 3.41 21.30 -10.01
N ARG A 107 2.50 21.43 -10.98
CA ARG A 107 1.63 22.61 -11.12
C ARG A 107 0.66 22.81 -9.94
N HIS A 108 0.25 21.72 -9.29
CA HIS A 108 -0.74 21.74 -8.21
C HIS A 108 -0.13 21.56 -6.82
N GLY A 109 1.21 21.52 -6.72
CA GLY A 109 1.92 21.31 -5.47
C GLY A 109 1.55 19.99 -4.79
N ILE A 110 1.40 18.91 -5.56
CA ILE A 110 1.24 17.54 -5.06
C ILE A 110 2.63 16.93 -4.90
N ASP A 111 2.85 16.27 -3.76
CA ASP A 111 4.19 15.88 -3.32
C ASP A 111 4.78 14.73 -4.16
N LEU A 112 3.93 13.77 -4.55
CA LEU A 112 4.33 12.54 -5.26
C LEU A 112 3.46 12.25 -6.49
N HIS A 113 4.03 11.49 -7.43
CA HIS A 113 3.30 10.82 -8.50
C HIS A 113 3.36 9.29 -8.33
N GLY A 114 2.19 8.63 -8.30
CA GLY A 114 2.06 7.18 -8.21
C GLY A 114 2.19 6.49 -9.58
N ILE A 115 3.10 5.52 -9.70
CA ILE A 115 3.29 4.67 -10.87
C ILE A 115 2.90 3.24 -10.49
N TYR A 116 1.72 2.80 -10.94
CA TYR A 116 1.23 1.46 -10.58
C TYR A 116 1.29 0.46 -11.75
N GLY A 117 1.09 0.93 -12.99
CA GLY A 117 0.93 0.10 -14.18
C GLY A 117 -0.17 0.60 -15.12
N TYR A 118 -0.55 -0.24 -16.07
CA TYR A 118 -1.65 0.02 -17.02
C TYR A 118 -2.14 -1.28 -17.63
N ALA A 119 -3.45 -1.39 -17.87
CA ALA A 119 -4.08 -2.53 -18.54
C ALA A 119 -3.58 -3.88 -18.01
N GLU A 120 -3.74 -4.14 -16.71
CA GLU A 120 -3.35 -5.41 -16.06
C GLU A 120 -1.85 -5.75 -16.07
N THR A 121 -1.01 -4.82 -16.55
CA THR A 121 0.44 -4.90 -16.44
C THR A 121 0.93 -3.98 -15.32
N PRO A 122 1.58 -4.51 -14.27
CA PRO A 122 2.19 -3.67 -13.24
C PRO A 122 3.38 -2.87 -13.79
N TRP A 123 3.93 -1.93 -13.01
CA TRP A 123 5.10 -1.14 -13.40
C TRP A 123 6.41 -1.94 -13.48
N TYR A 124 6.43 -3.15 -12.96
CA TYR A 124 7.57 -4.07 -12.93
C TYR A 124 7.31 -5.32 -13.79
N TYR A 125 8.36 -6.10 -14.03
CA TYR A 125 8.25 -7.33 -14.82
C TYR A 125 7.44 -8.38 -14.07
N ASP A 126 6.34 -8.79 -14.68
CA ASP A 126 5.53 -9.93 -14.25
C ASP A 126 5.21 -10.76 -15.50
N ASP A 127 5.37 -12.08 -15.41
CA ASP A 127 4.98 -13.01 -16.47
C ASP A 127 3.49 -13.35 -16.42
N ASN A 128 2.76 -12.79 -15.45
CA ASN A 128 1.31 -12.79 -15.36
C ASN A 128 0.71 -11.47 -15.83
N PHE A 129 -0.50 -11.53 -16.39
CA PHE A 129 -1.23 -10.38 -16.91
C PHE A 129 -2.55 -10.19 -16.13
N ASN A 130 -2.45 -10.06 -14.81
CA ASN A 130 -3.54 -9.65 -13.92
C ASN A 130 -2.98 -9.13 -12.60
N PHE A 131 -3.82 -8.42 -11.83
CA PHE A 131 -3.46 -7.90 -10.51
C PHE A 131 -3.83 -8.84 -9.35
N GLY A 132 -4.39 -10.02 -9.63
CA GLY A 132 -4.88 -10.94 -8.59
C GLY A 132 -3.77 -11.74 -7.93
N ASN A 133 -2.78 -12.18 -8.70
CA ASN A 133 -1.61 -12.92 -8.21
C ASN A 133 -0.39 -12.59 -9.06
N ALA A 134 0.78 -12.50 -8.42
CA ALA A 134 2.05 -12.40 -9.13
C ALA A 134 2.37 -13.71 -9.85
N GLY A 135 2.99 -13.61 -11.03
CA GLY A 135 3.55 -14.76 -11.73
C GLY A 135 4.80 -15.32 -11.04
N PRO A 136 5.20 -16.57 -11.36
CA PRO A 136 6.37 -17.21 -10.75
C PRO A 136 7.70 -16.50 -11.06
N HIS A 137 7.72 -15.63 -12.07
CA HIS A 137 8.90 -14.86 -12.48
C HIS A 137 8.75 -13.36 -12.26
N ALA A 138 7.77 -12.94 -11.45
CA ALA A 138 7.59 -11.54 -11.05
C ALA A 138 8.85 -10.99 -10.36
N ASP A 139 9.33 -9.83 -10.83
CA ASP A 139 10.53 -9.16 -10.34
C ASP A 139 10.27 -7.66 -10.14
N PRO A 140 9.96 -7.23 -8.90
CA PRO A 140 9.71 -5.83 -8.58
C PRO A 140 10.97 -4.95 -8.65
N THR A 141 12.16 -5.52 -8.88
CA THR A 141 13.39 -4.74 -9.08
C THR A 141 13.63 -4.40 -10.56
N ARG A 142 12.87 -5.01 -11.47
CA ARG A 142 12.99 -4.82 -12.91
C ARG A 142 11.77 -4.09 -13.47
N PRO A 143 11.85 -2.77 -13.76
CA PRO A 143 10.75 -2.06 -14.40
C PRO A 143 10.47 -2.63 -15.79
N ILE A 144 9.21 -2.57 -16.24
CA ILE A 144 8.88 -2.92 -17.63
C ILE A 144 9.60 -1.98 -18.61
N PRO A 145 10.15 -2.48 -19.73
CA PRO A 145 11.05 -1.69 -20.58
C PRO A 145 10.46 -0.39 -21.15
N CYS A 146 9.14 -0.34 -21.36
CA CYS A 146 8.43 0.83 -21.86
C CYS A 146 8.27 1.95 -20.82
N LEU A 147 8.31 1.61 -19.53
CA LEU A 147 8.54 2.59 -18.48
C LEU A 147 10.04 2.85 -18.45
N GLU A 148 10.47 3.86 -19.21
CA GLU A 148 11.83 4.42 -19.21
C GLU A 148 12.19 4.99 -17.81
N MET A 149 12.23 4.13 -16.79
CA MET A 149 12.22 4.50 -15.37
C MET A 149 13.36 5.46 -14.99
N PRO A 150 14.61 5.28 -15.49
CA PRO A 150 15.66 6.26 -15.25
C PRO A 150 15.30 7.67 -15.75
N ARG A 151 14.63 7.78 -16.89
CA ARG A 151 14.19 9.05 -17.47
C ARG A 151 13.04 9.66 -16.67
N ILE A 152 12.08 8.84 -16.22
CA ILE A 152 10.98 9.27 -15.36
C ILE A 152 11.52 9.80 -14.02
N VAL A 153 12.43 9.08 -13.37
CA VAL A 153 13.07 9.48 -12.11
C VAL A 153 13.82 10.79 -12.26
N ALA A 154 14.60 10.94 -13.34
CA ALA A 154 15.31 12.19 -13.62
C ALA A 154 14.36 13.38 -13.78
N TYR A 155 13.26 13.18 -14.52
CA TYR A 155 12.26 14.23 -14.75
C TYR A 155 11.48 14.60 -13.49
N ALA A 156 11.05 13.61 -12.72
CA ALA A 156 10.37 13.83 -11.44
C ALA A 156 11.24 14.66 -10.48
N ARG A 157 12.53 14.34 -10.40
CA ARG A 157 13.52 15.09 -9.63
C ARG A 157 13.66 16.53 -10.12
N GLU A 158 13.73 16.75 -11.43
CA GLU A 158 13.79 18.11 -12.02
C GLU A 158 12.56 18.95 -11.62
N LYS A 159 11.38 18.32 -11.56
CA LYS A 159 10.12 18.97 -11.19
C LYS A 159 9.88 19.08 -9.69
N GLY A 160 10.78 18.54 -8.85
CA GLY A 160 10.60 18.53 -7.41
C GLY A 160 9.43 17.64 -6.94
N VAL A 161 9.06 16.63 -7.72
CA VAL A 161 7.98 15.68 -7.42
C VAL A 161 8.63 14.33 -7.11
N GLY A 162 8.24 13.71 -5.99
CA GLY A 162 8.69 12.35 -5.67
C GLY A 162 7.90 11.28 -6.43
N LEU A 163 8.39 10.04 -6.41
CA LEU A 163 7.68 8.90 -7.00
C LEU A 163 7.19 7.95 -5.91
N HIS A 164 6.00 7.41 -6.11
CA HIS A 164 5.38 6.36 -5.29
C HIS A 164 5.13 5.14 -6.20
N LEU A 165 5.63 3.97 -5.80
CA LEU A 165 5.56 2.71 -6.55
C LEU A 165 4.70 1.67 -5.83
#